data_AF-A0A7G8G2G6-F1
#
_entry.id   AF-A0A7G8G2G6-F1
#
_cell.length_a   1.000
_cell.length_b   1.000
_cell.length_c   1.000
_cell.angle_alpha   90.00
_cell.angle_beta   90.00
_cell.angle_gamma   90.00
#
_symmetry.space_group_name_H-M   'P 1'
#
loop_
_entity.id
_entity.type
_entity.pdbx_description
1 polymer ?
#
loop_
_entity_poly.entity_id
_entity_poly.type
_entity_poly.pdbx_seq_one_letter_code
_entity_poly.pdbx_strand_id
1 'polypeptide(L)'
;MKRFLVLSGLLFSASPALADDVLFLECKTTTRAVFTEIKTQKLIKEETKEETLFLKIDLANNRFMSHKDSQWDETEMTGRSLKANLSKNENGLSLNGNLGIEVIRQVN
;
A
#
# COMPACT_ATOMS: atom_id res chain seq x y z
N MET A 1 -38.54 -0.77 48.56
CA MET A 1 -37.28 -0.67 47.78
C MET A 1 -37.29 -1.75 46.71
N LYS A 2 -37.45 -1.42 45.42
CA LYS A 2 -37.14 -2.32 44.27
C LYS A 2 -37.37 -1.61 42.93
N ARG A 3 -36.50 -0.67 42.56
CA ARG A 3 -36.45 -0.10 41.20
C ARG A 3 -35.00 0.29 40.88
N PHE A 4 -34.14 -0.70 40.63
CA PHE A 4 -32.77 -0.47 40.15
C PHE A 4 -32.26 -1.69 39.35
N LEU A 5 -33.07 -2.22 38.44
CA LEU A 5 -32.66 -3.29 37.52
C LEU A 5 -33.03 -2.96 36.07
N VAL A 6 -32.86 -1.71 35.68
CA VAL A 6 -32.97 -1.29 34.28
C VAL A 6 -31.88 -0.25 34.07
N LEU A 7 -30.62 -0.66 33.89
CA LEU A 7 -29.61 0.16 33.17
C LEU A 7 -28.23 -0.51 33.00
N SER A 8 -28.02 -1.76 33.41
CA SER A 8 -26.70 -2.41 33.30
C SER A 8 -26.45 -3.17 31.99
N GLY A 9 -27.43 -3.26 31.09
CA GLY A 9 -27.32 -4.02 29.84
C GLY A 9 -26.89 -3.23 28.59
N LEU A 10 -26.75 -1.90 28.68
CA LEU A 10 -26.46 -1.03 27.53
C LEU A 10 -24.99 -0.57 27.42
N LEU A 11 -24.12 -1.02 28.33
CA LEU A 11 -22.74 -0.52 28.43
C LEU A 11 -21.66 -1.45 27.84
N PHE A 12 -22.04 -2.54 27.18
CA PHE A 12 -21.05 -3.49 26.61
C PHE A 12 -21.13 -3.69 25.09
N SER A 13 -21.92 -2.91 24.35
CA SER A 13 -21.93 -2.99 22.88
C SER A 13 -21.10 -1.90 22.18
N ALA A 14 -20.31 -1.12 22.92
CA ALA A 14 -19.16 -0.44 22.35
C ALA A 14 -17.96 -1.39 22.37
N SER A 15 -18.11 -2.58 21.75
CA SER A 15 -16.93 -3.24 21.19
C SER A 15 -16.21 -2.16 20.40
N PRO A 16 -14.89 -1.93 20.59
CA PRO A 16 -14.18 -1.08 19.67
C PRO A 16 -14.49 -1.65 18.30
N ALA A 17 -15.19 -0.87 17.48
CA ALA A 17 -15.20 -1.12 16.06
C ALA A 17 -13.72 -0.98 15.71
N LEU A 18 -13.00 -2.11 15.70
CA LEU A 18 -11.75 -2.25 14.99
C LEU A 18 -12.18 -1.96 13.56
N ALA A 19 -12.23 -0.67 13.21
CA ALA A 19 -12.46 -0.22 11.86
C ALA A 19 -11.47 -1.05 11.05
N ASP A 20 -11.99 -1.90 10.16
CA ASP A 20 -11.23 -2.88 9.41
C ASP A 20 -9.88 -2.25 9.10
N ASP A 21 -8.80 -2.84 9.62
CA ASP A 21 -7.41 -2.34 9.58
C ASP A 21 -6.87 -2.41 8.13
N VAL A 22 -7.74 -2.13 7.16
CA VAL A 22 -7.54 -2.18 5.74
C VAL A 22 -7.47 -0.75 5.22
N LEU A 23 -6.32 -0.39 4.65
CA LEU A 23 -6.13 0.87 3.96
C LEU A 23 -6.21 0.67 2.46
N PHE A 24 -6.85 1.61 1.78
CA PHE A 24 -6.84 1.69 0.33
C PHE A 24 -6.01 2.91 -0.08
N LEU A 25 -5.01 2.70 -0.92
CA LEU A 25 -4.15 3.76 -1.44
C LEU A 25 -4.24 3.81 -2.96
N GLU A 26 -4.38 5.03 -3.48
CA GLU A 26 -4.23 5.33 -4.89
C GLU A 26 -2.90 6.07 -5.08
N CYS A 27 -1.98 5.45 -5.81
CA CYS A 27 -0.67 5.99 -6.12
C CYS A 27 -0.63 6.36 -7.61
N LYS A 28 -0.61 7.66 -7.92
CA LYS A 28 -0.34 8.12 -9.29
C LYS A 28 1.16 8.17 -9.51
N THR A 29 1.66 7.40 -10.47
CA THR A 29 3.08 7.34 -10.80
C THR A 29 3.31 7.84 -12.21
N THR A 30 4.37 8.63 -12.38
CA THR A 30 4.86 9.07 -13.69
C THR A 30 6.25 8.50 -13.87
N THR A 31 6.41 7.62 -14.84
CA THR A 31 7.70 7.01 -15.18
C THR A 31 8.23 7.66 -16.45
N ARG A 32 9.46 8.19 -16.39
CA ARG A 32 10.17 8.74 -17.54
C ARG A 32 11.34 7.84 -17.89
N ALA A 33 11.31 7.25 -19.08
CA ALA A 33 12.37 6.43 -19.63
C ALA A 33 13.13 7.20 -20.72
N VAL A 34 14.45 7.33 -20.56
CA VAL A 34 15.33 8.01 -21.51
C VAL A 34 16.31 7.00 -22.10
N PHE A 35 16.27 6.82 -23.41
CA PHE A 35 17.12 5.89 -24.13
C PHE A 35 18.20 6.67 -24.88
N THR A 36 19.47 6.46 -24.50
CA THR A 36 20.62 7.13 -25.11
C THR A 36 21.60 6.13 -25.69
N GLU A 37 22.18 6.46 -26.85
CA GLU A 37 23.28 5.68 -27.42
C GLU A 37 24.52 5.84 -26.53
N ILE A 38 25.13 4.74 -26.09
CA ILE A 38 26.23 4.76 -25.10
C ILE A 38 27.44 5.58 -25.57
N LYS A 39 27.84 5.44 -26.84
CA LYS A 39 29.07 6.04 -27.35
C LYS A 39 28.96 7.54 -27.61
N THR A 40 27.83 7.99 -28.14
CA THR A 40 27.63 9.37 -28.57
C THR A 40 26.81 10.19 -27.58
N GLN A 41 26.22 9.52 -26.58
CA GLN A 41 25.19 10.07 -25.68
C GLN A 41 23.98 10.65 -26.41
N LYS A 42 23.81 10.35 -27.70
CA LYS A 42 22.70 10.85 -28.48
C LYS A 42 21.40 10.26 -27.95
N LEU A 43 20.42 11.11 -27.69
CA LEU A 43 19.06 10.70 -27.37
C LEU A 43 18.48 9.90 -28.55
N ILE A 44 18.12 8.64 -28.29
CA ILE A 44 17.44 7.76 -29.23
C ILE A 44 15.93 7.96 -29.11
N LYS A 45 15.44 7.91 -27.87
CA LYS A 45 14.01 7.99 -27.56
C LYS A 45 13.79 8.45 -26.13
N GLU A 46 12.68 9.12 -25.90
CA GLU A 46 12.14 9.38 -24.57
C GLU A 46 10.69 8.89 -24.54
N GLU A 47 10.31 8.23 -23.46
CA GLU A 47 8.95 7.78 -23.21
C GLU A 47 8.53 8.23 -21.81
N THR A 48 7.33 8.80 -21.71
CA THR A 48 6.68 9.05 -20.42
C THR A 48 5.45 8.18 -20.34
N LYS A 49 5.31 7.47 -19.22
CA LYS A 49 4.16 6.64 -18.93
C LYS A 49 3.59 7.03 -17.59
N GLU A 50 2.31 7.38 -17.59
CA GLU A 50 1.54 7.56 -16.38
C GLU A 50 0.83 6.25 -16.04
N GLU A 51 0.92 5.83 -14.79
CA GLU A 51 0.20 4.68 -14.28
C GLU A 51 -0.47 5.06 -12.96
N THR A 52 -1.63 4.48 -12.70
CA THR A 52 -2.26 4.53 -11.38
C THR A 52 -2.13 3.16 -10.75
N LEU A 53 -1.52 3.11 -9.56
CA LEU A 53 -1.36 1.92 -8.75
C LEU A 53 -2.34 2.01 -7.58
N PHE A 54 -3.36 1.15 -7.60
CA PHE A 54 -4.19 0.93 -6.42
C PHE A 54 -3.61 -0.18 -5.56
N LEU A 55 -3.51 0.06 -4.27
CA LEU A 55 -3.06 -0.89 -3.25
C LEU A 55 -4.14 -1.04 -2.18
N LYS A 56 -4.40 -2.28 -1.80
CA LYS A 56 -5.15 -2.61 -0.59
C LYS A 56 -4.16 -3.20 0.41
N ILE A 57 -4.08 -2.60 1.58
CA ILE A 57 -3.14 -2.97 2.64
C ILE A 57 -3.96 -3.48 3.82
N ASP A 58 -3.66 -4.66 4.30
CA ASP A 58 -4.26 -5.26 5.49
C ASP A 58 -3.22 -5.19 6.62
N LEU A 59 -3.35 -4.16 7.48
CA LEU A 59 -2.42 -3.89 8.57
C LEU A 59 -2.52 -4.93 9.68
N ALA A 60 -3.68 -5.60 9.82
CA ALA A 60 -3.85 -6.66 10.83
C ALA A 60 -3.04 -7.92 10.47
N ASN A 61 -2.90 -8.20 9.16
CA ASN A 61 -2.23 -9.40 8.66
C ASN A 61 -0.88 -9.12 7.97
N ASN A 62 -0.36 -7.89 8.03
CA ASN A 62 0.91 -7.48 7.41
C ASN A 62 1.05 -7.92 5.94
N ARG A 63 0.02 -7.65 5.13
CA ARG A 63 -0.02 -8.03 3.71
C ARG A 63 -0.60 -6.92 2.86
N PHE A 64 -0.26 -6.91 1.58
CA PHE A 64 -0.84 -5.98 0.62
C PHE A 64 -1.20 -6.71 -0.68
N MET A 65 -2.07 -6.09 -1.48
CA MET A 65 -2.37 -6.53 -2.84
C MET A 65 -2.42 -5.32 -3.76
N SER A 66 -1.97 -5.49 -5.00
CA SER A 66 -2.11 -4.49 -6.05
C SER A 66 -3.32 -4.80 -6.93
N HIS A 67 -3.91 -3.80 -7.59
CA HIS A 67 -4.99 -4.07 -8.55
C HIS A 67 -4.56 -4.89 -9.78
N LYS A 68 -3.25 -4.99 -10.05
CA LYS A 68 -2.74 -5.75 -11.21
C LYS A 68 -2.61 -7.24 -10.90
N ASP A 69 -2.40 -7.57 -9.63
CA ASP A 69 -2.25 -8.94 -9.16
C ASP A 69 -3.25 -9.20 -8.05
N SER A 70 -4.27 -10.01 -8.33
CA SER A 70 -5.30 -10.42 -7.35
C SER A 70 -4.75 -11.30 -6.21
N GLN A 71 -3.43 -11.40 -6.06
CA GLN A 71 -2.73 -12.17 -5.05
C GLN A 71 -2.28 -11.25 -3.92
N TRP A 72 -2.24 -11.79 -2.71
CA TRP A 72 -1.68 -11.10 -1.55
C TRP A 72 -0.18 -11.34 -1.52
N ASP A 73 0.59 -10.26 -1.53
CA ASP A 73 2.03 -10.29 -1.30
C ASP A 73 2.30 -10.03 0.19
N GLU A 74 3.18 -10.84 0.77
CA GLU A 74 3.67 -10.62 2.13
C GLU A 74 4.54 -9.36 2.18
N THR A 75 4.46 -8.62 3.27
CA THR A 75 5.28 -7.43 3.49
C THR A 75 5.90 -7.45 4.88
N GLU A 76 7.11 -6.91 4.97
CA GLU A 76 7.70 -6.60 6.26
C GLU A 76 7.12 -5.29 6.78
N MET A 77 6.31 -5.38 7.83
CA MET A 77 5.90 -4.21 8.61
C MET A 77 6.83 -4.03 9.81
N THR A 78 7.62 -2.96 9.80
CA THR A 78 8.41 -2.54 10.96
C THR A 78 7.78 -1.28 11.54
N GLY A 79 7.11 -1.40 12.69
CA GLY A 79 6.40 -0.28 13.30
C GLY A 79 5.22 0.18 12.44
N ARG A 80 5.29 1.41 11.91
CA ARG A 80 4.25 2.01 11.05
C ARG A 80 4.63 2.06 9.56
N SER A 81 5.75 1.44 9.20
CA SER A 81 6.27 1.43 7.84
C SER A 81 6.06 0.07 7.19
N LEU A 82 5.35 0.06 6.07
CA LEU A 82 5.20 -1.08 5.18
C LEU A 82 6.29 -1.02 4.11
N LYS A 83 7.07 -2.09 3.97
CA LYS A 83 8.10 -2.20 2.93
C LYS A 83 7.80 -3.39 2.02
N ALA A 84 7.77 -3.14 0.72
CA ALA A 84 7.59 -4.17 -0.29
C ALA A 84 8.69 -4.09 -1.34
N ASN A 85 9.22 -5.24 -1.74
CA ASN A 85 10.15 -5.33 -2.86
C ASN A 85 9.33 -5.51 -4.15
N LEU A 86 9.58 -4.66 -5.13
CA LEU A 86 9.00 -4.75 -6.45
C LEU A 86 10.07 -5.29 -7.39
N SER A 87 9.87 -6.50 -7.90
CA SER A 87 10.73 -7.06 -8.95
C SER A 87 9.93 -7.30 -10.21
N LYS A 88 10.38 -6.72 -11.32
CA LYS A 88 9.79 -6.94 -12.64
C LYS A 88 10.87 -7.32 -13.63
N ASN A 89 10.64 -8.40 -14.37
CA ASN A 89 11.49 -8.80 -15.48
C ASN A 89 10.66 -8.84 -16.75
N GLU A 90 10.93 -7.93 -17.69
CA GLU A 90 10.29 -7.89 -19.00
C GLU A 90 11.33 -7.62 -20.08
N ASN A 91 11.28 -8.38 -21.17
CA ASN A 91 12.11 -8.17 -22.36
C ASN A 91 13.62 -8.04 -22.09
N GLY A 92 14.13 -8.77 -21.09
CA GLY A 92 15.55 -8.76 -20.71
C GLY A 92 15.97 -7.59 -19.81
N LEU A 93 15.04 -6.73 -19.39
CA LEU A 93 15.26 -5.68 -18.42
C LEU A 93 14.74 -6.13 -17.05
N SER A 94 15.62 -6.11 -16.04
CA SER A 94 15.25 -6.31 -14.65
C SER A 94 15.11 -4.97 -13.95
N LEU A 95 13.93 -4.71 -13.41
CA LEU A 95 13.63 -3.60 -12.53
C LEU A 95 13.46 -4.16 -11.12
N ASN A 96 14.29 -3.70 -10.19
CA ASN A 96 14.16 -3.97 -8.78
C ASN A 96 13.98 -2.64 -8.06
N GLY A 97 12.93 -2.52 -7.26
CA GLY A 97 12.61 -1.31 -6.51
C GLY A 97 12.05 -1.65 -5.15
N ASN A 98 12.09 -0.69 -4.23
CA ASN A 98 11.51 -0.83 -2.90
C ASN A 98 10.38 0.20 -2.76
N LEU A 99 9.20 -0.27 -2.38
CA LEU A 99 8.08 0.57 -1.98
C LEU A 99 8.09 0.69 -0.46
N GLY A 100 8.11 1.92 0.05
CA GLY A 100 7.97 2.22 1.48
C GLY A 100 6.75 3.10 1.71
N ILE A 101 5.85 2.68 2.59
CA ILE A 101 4.64 3.42 2.96
C ILE A 101 4.64 3.62 4.47
N GLU A 102 4.59 4.87 4.93
CA GLU A 102 4.47 5.20 6.36
C GLU A 102 3.03 5.62 6.67
N VAL A 103 2.42 4.94 7.64
CA VAL A 103 1.04 5.22 8.06
C VAL A 103 1.06 6.09 9.32
N ILE A 104 0.64 7.35 9.19
CA ILE A 104 0.52 8.28 10.33
C ILE A 104 -0.96 8.38 10.72
N ARG A 105 -1.36 7.75 11.84
CA ARG A 105 -2.69 8.01 12.45
C ARG A 105 -2.64 9.36 13.16
N GLN A 106 -3.48 10.32 12.75
CA GLN A 106 -3.76 11.49 13.57
C GLN A 106 -4.67 11.07 14.72
N VAL A 107 -4.20 11.26 15.94
CA VAL A 107 -5.01 11.09 17.16
C VAL A 107 -5.66 12.45 17.41
N ASN A 108 -6.99 12.51 17.24
CA ASN A 108 -7.80 13.63 17.70
C ASN A 108 -8.20 13.42 19.17
#